data_AF-A0A532TH58-F1
#
_entry.id   AF-A0A532TH58-F1
#
_cell.length_a   1.000
_cell.length_b   1.000
_cell.length_c   1.000
_cell.angle_alpha   90.00
_cell.angle_beta   90.00
_cell.angle_gamma   90.00
#
_symmetry.space_group_name_H-M   'P 1'
#
loop_
_entity.id
_entity.type
_entity.pdbx_description
1 polymer ?
#
loop_
_entity_poly.entity_id
_entity_poly.type
_entity_poly.pdbx_seq_one_letter_code
_entity_poly.pdbx_strand_id
1 'polypeptide(L)'
;MDDIVKILEKFIDQMKDEIYETYEKCTSYITDFIVSKKVNVMLNINTEPEDIIRKTIIAMINATNSALTTIGVSTDNLSSDNELYRKSFEENRNKYSNYNSFLQISLKDYVNRHLFIIFIEYLTNIDKIKIENLDLFDLLPREFLNKLNQFKNEIQISEDDKNRFKFFITEIWKYFDSSNLTFKLNSFEIKESMDAKSETNILKMLQEARMDNIDALKQPVNRIQEQKQSFLDYFVTFPKISQSIVEKIGIDINQLSEILKYSQELLDLENLFYTISIFKMLGVESPLEANDIINIVSEFVNGRVFSTGKYHIPNPVSIFYGLSILTEIDLLNNSDIIDLLDVEMFLENELNKFMPEKLALNFFTVLGLRLLENNGGIITDKSYLIKPLVNLDLFNLDEFKPSSDIFFYLALLRLLDSGVDFSNLKDFYLDELKQRMLRNGSINGSITDSARALLIFRMLNSNDTELNSISNLLNFLNQNLSVFKNTLDTNNFNWKTVKLALKIELRMLFWAMIALSQYV
;
A
#
# COMPACT_ATOMS: atom_id res chain seq x y z
N MET A 1 -22.49 -15.76 -29.58
CA MET A 1 -22.62 -14.46 -28.89
C MET A 1 -23.37 -14.67 -27.60
N ASP A 2 -24.54 -15.32 -27.63
CA ASP A 2 -25.37 -15.61 -26.44
C ASP A 2 -24.63 -16.25 -25.27
N ASP A 3 -23.71 -17.20 -25.51
CA ASP A 3 -22.94 -17.83 -24.43
C ASP A 3 -21.93 -16.87 -23.77
N ILE A 4 -21.30 -15.99 -24.56
CA ILE A 4 -20.41 -14.92 -24.05
C ILE A 4 -21.22 -13.89 -23.26
N VAL A 5 -22.37 -13.49 -23.80
CA VAL A 5 -23.26 -12.53 -23.16
C VAL A 5 -23.69 -13.06 -21.80
N LYS A 6 -24.14 -14.32 -21.71
CA LYS A 6 -24.50 -14.95 -20.43
C LYS A 6 -23.34 -15.02 -19.43
N ILE A 7 -22.13 -15.36 -19.88
CA ILE A 7 -20.95 -15.38 -19.02
C ILE A 7 -20.65 -13.97 -18.50
N LEU A 8 -20.70 -12.95 -19.36
CA LEU A 8 -20.43 -11.56 -19.00
C LEU A 8 -21.54 -10.96 -18.13
N GLU A 9 -22.80 -11.26 -18.39
CA GLU A 9 -23.93 -10.87 -17.53
C GLU A 9 -23.78 -11.47 -16.14
N LYS A 10 -23.47 -12.78 -16.05
CA LYS A 10 -23.21 -13.42 -14.76
C LYS A 10 -21.98 -12.83 -14.06
N PHE A 11 -20.94 -12.49 -14.81
CA PHE A 11 -19.74 -11.83 -14.29
C PHE A 11 -20.08 -10.45 -13.71
N ILE A 12 -20.80 -9.63 -14.48
CA ILE A 12 -21.20 -8.29 -14.08
C ILE A 12 -22.13 -8.37 -12.88
N ASP A 13 -23.15 -9.22 -12.89
CA ASP A 13 -24.11 -9.36 -11.79
C ASP A 13 -23.43 -9.72 -10.46
N GLN A 14 -22.33 -10.48 -10.50
CA GLN A 14 -21.60 -10.90 -9.30
C GLN A 14 -20.50 -9.92 -8.86
N MET A 15 -20.02 -9.07 -9.77
CA MET A 15 -18.79 -8.28 -9.57
C MET A 15 -18.99 -6.78 -9.85
N LYS A 16 -20.23 -6.33 -10.04
CA LYS A 16 -20.56 -4.98 -10.50
C LYS A 16 -19.94 -3.90 -9.64
N ASP A 17 -20.09 -4.04 -8.33
CA ASP A 17 -19.64 -3.02 -7.37
C ASP A 17 -18.12 -2.96 -7.33
N GLU A 18 -17.45 -4.11 -7.40
CA GLU A 18 -16.00 -4.20 -7.45
C GLU A 18 -15.43 -3.68 -8.78
N ILE A 19 -16.10 -3.94 -9.90
CA ILE A 19 -15.72 -3.37 -11.19
C ILE A 19 -15.80 -1.85 -11.12
N TYR A 20 -16.87 -1.29 -10.55
CA TYR A 20 -16.99 0.16 -10.37
C TYR A 20 -15.96 0.74 -9.39
N GLU A 21 -15.69 0.06 -8.28
CA GLU A 21 -14.67 0.50 -7.34
C GLU A 21 -13.28 0.48 -8.01
N THR A 22 -12.97 -0.54 -8.83
CA THR A 22 -11.73 -0.57 -9.63
C THR A 22 -11.65 0.65 -10.57
N TYR A 23 -12.76 0.98 -11.23
CA TYR A 23 -12.82 2.15 -12.12
C TYR A 23 -12.56 3.46 -11.37
N GLU A 24 -13.13 3.64 -10.18
CA GLU A 24 -12.88 4.82 -9.36
C GLU A 24 -11.42 4.90 -8.89
N LYS A 25 -10.85 3.78 -8.39
CA LYS A 25 -9.44 3.72 -7.97
C LYS A 25 -8.49 4.04 -9.13
N CYS A 26 -8.72 3.45 -10.30
CA CYS A 26 -7.93 3.75 -11.50
C CYS A 26 -8.12 5.19 -11.99
N THR A 27 -9.33 5.75 -11.92
CA THR A 27 -9.57 7.15 -12.28
C THR A 27 -8.83 8.09 -11.34
N SER A 28 -8.80 7.79 -10.03
CA SER A 28 -7.99 8.53 -9.05
C SER A 28 -6.50 8.44 -9.37
N TYR A 29 -5.98 7.24 -9.63
CA TYR A 29 -4.59 7.00 -10.02
C TYR A 29 -4.17 7.80 -11.26
N ILE A 30 -5.03 7.84 -12.28
CA ILE A 30 -4.78 8.60 -13.51
C ILE A 30 -4.83 10.10 -13.27
N THR A 31 -5.73 10.55 -12.39
CA THR A 31 -5.80 11.96 -11.96
C THR A 31 -4.47 12.38 -11.33
N ASP A 32 -3.92 11.57 -10.44
CA ASP A 32 -2.62 11.82 -9.80
C ASP A 32 -1.50 11.87 -10.84
N PHE A 33 -1.53 10.99 -11.84
CA PHE A 33 -0.56 10.99 -12.93
C PHE A 33 -0.66 12.26 -13.78
N ILE A 34 -1.86 12.76 -14.06
CA ILE A 34 -2.10 14.02 -14.79
C ILE A 34 -1.59 15.22 -13.99
N VAL A 35 -1.91 15.28 -12.69
CA VAL A 35 -1.46 16.35 -11.79
C VAL A 35 0.06 16.36 -11.68
N SER A 36 0.71 15.19 -11.66
CA SER A 36 2.18 15.06 -11.66
C SER A 36 2.85 15.70 -12.89
N LYS A 37 2.12 15.84 -14.00
CA LYS A 37 2.57 16.55 -15.22
C LYS A 37 2.31 18.05 -15.17
N LYS A 38 2.00 18.60 -13.99
CA LYS A 38 1.70 20.02 -13.73
C LYS A 38 0.45 20.52 -14.46
N VAL A 39 -0.50 19.63 -14.75
CA VAL A 39 -1.79 20.01 -15.32
C VAL A 39 -2.77 20.37 -14.20
N ASN A 40 -3.28 21.60 -14.19
CA ASN A 40 -4.34 22.00 -13.27
C ASN A 40 -5.71 21.59 -13.84
N VAL A 41 -6.25 20.46 -13.35
CA VAL A 41 -7.51 19.91 -13.84
C VAL A 41 -8.74 20.80 -13.54
N MET A 42 -8.64 21.72 -12.58
CA MET A 42 -9.73 22.63 -12.23
C MET A 42 -9.79 23.89 -13.11
N LEU A 43 -8.80 24.10 -13.98
CA LEU A 43 -8.73 25.26 -14.84
C LEU A 43 -9.80 25.20 -15.95
N ASN A 44 -10.47 26.32 -16.18
CA ASN A 44 -11.50 26.44 -17.20
C ASN A 44 -10.87 26.45 -18.59
N ILE A 45 -11.26 25.50 -19.44
CA ILE A 45 -10.68 25.31 -20.78
C ILE A 45 -10.83 26.57 -21.64
N ASN A 46 -11.96 27.27 -21.52
CA ASN A 46 -12.25 28.46 -22.33
C ASN A 46 -11.49 29.72 -21.90
N THR A 47 -10.69 29.65 -20.83
CA THR A 47 -9.87 30.78 -20.35
C THR A 47 -8.44 30.75 -20.90
N GLU A 48 -8.05 29.67 -21.58
CA GLU A 48 -6.71 29.49 -22.11
C GLU A 48 -6.63 29.72 -23.63
N PRO A 49 -5.46 30.15 -24.14
CA PRO A 49 -5.15 30.13 -25.57
C PRO A 49 -5.26 28.73 -26.19
N GLU A 50 -5.70 28.66 -27.45
CA GLU A 50 -5.96 27.38 -28.15
C GLU A 50 -4.74 26.45 -28.21
N ASP A 51 -3.54 27.02 -28.35
CA ASP A 51 -2.30 26.24 -28.39
C ASP A 51 -1.97 25.63 -27.02
N ILE A 52 -2.31 26.32 -25.92
CA ILE A 52 -2.19 25.81 -24.55
C ILE A 52 -3.23 24.71 -24.33
N ILE A 53 -4.48 24.93 -24.75
CA ILE A 53 -5.54 23.92 -24.62
C ILE A 53 -5.13 22.60 -25.30
N ARG A 54 -4.66 22.68 -26.54
CA ARG A 54 -4.21 21.49 -27.28
C ARG A 54 -3.05 20.79 -26.58
N LYS A 55 -2.07 21.54 -26.09
CA LYS A 55 -0.94 20.98 -25.32
C LYS A 55 -1.41 20.30 -24.04
N THR A 56 -2.32 20.91 -23.29
CA THR A 56 -2.85 20.37 -22.03
C THR A 56 -3.66 19.09 -22.28
N ILE A 57 -4.52 19.05 -23.31
CA ILE A 57 -5.27 17.85 -23.66
C ILE A 57 -4.35 16.71 -24.10
N ILE A 58 -3.34 16.99 -24.92
CA ILE A 58 -2.33 16.00 -25.31
C ILE A 58 -1.56 15.51 -24.07
N ALA A 59 -1.19 16.40 -23.15
CA ALA A 59 -0.51 16.03 -21.92
C ALA A 59 -1.38 15.11 -21.04
N MET A 60 -2.69 15.38 -20.93
CA MET A 60 -3.62 14.53 -20.20
C MET A 60 -3.75 13.15 -20.85
N ILE A 61 -3.94 13.08 -22.17
CA ILE A 61 -4.03 11.81 -22.90
C ILE A 61 -2.73 11.00 -22.75
N ASN A 62 -1.57 11.65 -22.89
CA ASN A 62 -0.28 10.98 -22.73
C ASN A 62 -0.05 10.49 -21.29
N ALA A 63 -0.50 11.25 -20.29
CA ALA A 63 -0.44 10.84 -18.89
C ALA A 63 -1.34 9.62 -18.63
N THR A 64 -2.57 9.62 -19.14
CA THR A 64 -3.49 8.47 -19.09
C THR A 64 -2.88 7.23 -19.75
N ASN A 65 -2.30 7.37 -20.95
CA ASN A 65 -1.67 6.24 -21.63
C ASN A 65 -0.43 5.73 -20.90
N SER A 66 0.34 6.63 -20.29
CA SER A 66 1.49 6.25 -19.47
C SER A 66 1.02 5.41 -18.29
N ALA A 67 -0.03 5.85 -17.60
CA ALA A 67 -0.66 5.10 -16.51
C ALA A 67 -1.20 3.73 -16.98
N LEU A 68 -1.87 3.66 -18.12
CA LEU A 68 -2.34 2.39 -18.70
C LEU A 68 -1.18 1.46 -19.10
N THR A 69 -0.06 2.03 -19.56
CA THR A 69 1.16 1.26 -19.86
C THR A 69 1.77 0.67 -18.59
N THR A 70 1.74 1.41 -17.46
CA THR A 70 2.25 0.88 -16.18
C THR A 70 1.50 -0.35 -15.69
N ILE A 71 0.21 -0.48 -16.02
CA ILE A 71 -0.60 -1.66 -15.68
C ILE A 71 -0.54 -2.76 -16.77
N GLY A 72 0.27 -2.58 -17.83
CA GLY A 72 0.55 -3.60 -18.84
C GLY A 72 -0.29 -3.52 -20.13
N VAL A 73 -1.00 -2.42 -20.39
CA VAL A 73 -1.67 -2.21 -21.69
C VAL A 73 -0.61 -1.88 -22.76
N SER A 74 -0.68 -2.55 -23.92
CA SER A 74 0.33 -2.36 -24.98
C SER A 74 0.26 -0.97 -25.62
N THR A 75 1.42 -0.41 -25.94
CA THR A 75 1.54 0.90 -26.60
C THR A 75 0.85 0.93 -27.97
N ASP A 76 0.83 -0.20 -28.68
CA ASP A 76 0.17 -0.31 -29.99
C ASP A 76 -1.33 -0.07 -29.87
N ASN A 77 -1.98 -0.63 -28.84
CA ASN A 77 -3.40 -0.45 -28.56
C ASN A 77 -3.74 0.97 -28.09
N LEU A 78 -2.81 1.66 -27.42
CA LEU A 78 -3.00 3.03 -26.94
C LEU A 78 -2.75 4.08 -28.05
N SER A 79 -1.83 3.77 -28.98
CA SER A 79 -1.42 4.70 -30.04
C SER A 79 -2.50 4.94 -31.11
N SER A 80 -3.32 3.94 -31.41
CA SER A 80 -4.48 4.07 -32.32
C SER A 80 -5.57 4.97 -31.76
N ASP A 81 -5.65 5.08 -30.44
CA ASP A 81 -6.74 5.75 -29.73
C ASP A 81 -6.46 7.23 -29.46
N ASN A 82 -5.18 7.64 -29.46
CA ASN A 82 -4.75 9.04 -29.26
C ASN A 82 -5.41 10.04 -30.22
N GLU A 83 -5.41 9.73 -31.52
CA GLU A 83 -6.03 10.60 -32.53
C GLU A 83 -7.56 10.59 -32.43
N LEU A 84 -8.14 9.52 -31.90
CA LEU A 84 -9.59 9.34 -31.73
C LEU A 84 -10.11 10.20 -30.58
N TYR A 85 -9.41 10.22 -29.44
CA TYR A 85 -9.78 11.07 -28.30
C TYR A 85 -9.46 12.54 -28.53
N ARG A 86 -8.40 12.87 -29.30
CA ARG A 86 -8.16 14.25 -29.73
C ARG A 86 -9.31 14.77 -30.59
N LYS A 87 -9.75 14.00 -31.58
CA LYS A 87 -10.91 14.35 -32.43
C LYS A 87 -12.21 14.44 -31.63
N SER A 88 -12.44 13.48 -30.73
CA SER A 88 -13.62 13.48 -29.86
C SER A 88 -13.66 14.74 -28.97
N PHE A 89 -12.52 15.18 -28.43
CA PHE A 89 -12.44 16.44 -27.69
C PHE A 89 -12.79 17.64 -28.58
N GLU A 90 -12.21 17.73 -29.78
CA GLU A 90 -12.48 18.84 -30.72
C GLU A 90 -13.97 18.91 -31.12
N GLU A 91 -14.61 17.75 -31.35
CA GLU A 91 -16.03 17.64 -31.73
C GLU A 91 -16.98 17.95 -30.56
N ASN A 92 -16.56 17.70 -29.32
CA ASN A 92 -17.40 17.83 -28.12
C ASN A 92 -16.93 18.91 -27.14
N ARG A 93 -16.06 19.82 -27.57
CA ARG A 93 -15.41 20.82 -26.68
C ARG A 93 -16.41 21.61 -25.83
N ASN A 94 -17.55 21.96 -26.40
CA ASN A 94 -18.62 22.71 -25.73
C ASN A 94 -19.24 21.97 -24.52
N LYS A 95 -19.00 20.67 -24.37
CA LYS A 95 -19.46 19.87 -23.22
C LYS A 95 -18.54 19.97 -22.01
N TYR A 96 -17.32 20.50 -22.16
CA TYR A 96 -16.33 20.55 -21.09
C TYR A 96 -16.15 21.97 -20.55
N SER A 97 -16.45 22.15 -19.26
CA SER A 97 -16.24 23.43 -18.57
C SER A 97 -14.78 23.62 -18.14
N ASN A 98 -14.15 22.54 -17.69
CA ASN A 98 -12.76 22.48 -17.24
C ASN A 98 -12.11 21.14 -17.62
N TYR A 99 -10.80 21.02 -17.41
CA TYR A 99 -10.06 19.80 -17.72
C TYR A 99 -10.54 18.57 -16.93
N ASN A 100 -11.03 18.75 -15.70
CA ASN A 100 -11.63 17.67 -14.92
C ASN A 100 -12.90 17.13 -15.58
N SER A 101 -13.73 17.99 -16.21
CA SER A 101 -14.90 17.52 -16.95
C SER A 101 -14.52 16.71 -18.19
N PHE A 102 -13.41 17.02 -18.86
CA PHE A 102 -12.87 16.17 -19.94
C PHE A 102 -12.37 14.82 -19.40
N LEU A 103 -11.70 14.81 -18.25
CA LEU A 103 -11.28 13.59 -17.56
C LEU A 103 -12.48 12.69 -17.21
N GLN A 104 -13.49 13.25 -16.54
CA GLN A 104 -14.64 12.51 -16.04
C GLN A 104 -15.62 12.05 -17.13
N ILE A 105 -15.80 12.84 -18.19
CA ILE A 105 -16.80 12.56 -19.23
C ILE A 105 -16.19 11.76 -20.40
N SER A 106 -14.89 11.87 -20.66
CA SER A 106 -14.29 11.27 -21.87
C SER A 106 -13.15 10.31 -21.60
N LEU A 107 -12.20 10.68 -20.74
CA LEU A 107 -11.09 9.76 -20.42
C LEU A 107 -11.52 8.63 -19.49
N LYS A 108 -12.52 8.83 -18.62
CA LYS A 108 -13.04 7.78 -17.74
C LYS A 108 -13.60 6.60 -18.52
N ASP A 109 -14.43 6.86 -19.54
CA ASP A 109 -14.98 5.80 -20.41
C ASP A 109 -13.87 5.00 -21.12
N TYR A 110 -12.83 5.70 -21.57
CA TYR A 110 -11.66 5.09 -22.17
C TYR A 110 -10.93 4.14 -21.22
N VAL A 111 -10.70 4.59 -20.00
CA VAL A 111 -10.02 3.82 -18.95
C VAL A 111 -10.85 2.60 -18.56
N ASN A 112 -12.14 2.79 -18.30
CA ASN A 112 -13.08 1.73 -17.94
C ASN A 112 -13.07 0.61 -18.98
N ARG A 113 -13.02 0.97 -20.26
CA ARG A 113 -12.94 -0.01 -21.36
C ARG A 113 -11.69 -0.88 -21.27
N HIS A 114 -10.52 -0.28 -21.03
CA HIS A 114 -9.28 -1.05 -20.91
C HIS A 114 -9.28 -1.93 -19.67
N LEU A 115 -9.78 -1.43 -18.54
CA LEU A 115 -9.89 -2.21 -17.30
C LEU A 115 -10.83 -3.41 -17.48
N PHE A 116 -11.97 -3.21 -18.14
CA PHE A 116 -12.89 -4.30 -18.43
C PHE A 116 -12.27 -5.38 -19.33
N ILE A 117 -11.47 -4.97 -20.33
CA ILE A 117 -10.72 -5.91 -21.18
C ILE A 117 -9.74 -6.72 -20.33
N ILE A 118 -9.02 -6.10 -19.39
CA ILE A 118 -8.08 -6.79 -18.51
C ILE A 118 -8.79 -7.90 -17.72
N PHE A 119 -10.00 -7.65 -17.23
CA PHE A 119 -10.78 -8.68 -16.52
C PHE A 119 -11.14 -9.85 -17.43
N ILE A 120 -11.57 -9.59 -18.67
CA ILE A 120 -11.88 -10.65 -19.63
C ILE A 120 -10.63 -11.45 -20.02
N GLU A 121 -9.50 -10.76 -20.25
CA GLU A 121 -8.22 -11.39 -20.56
C GLU A 121 -7.78 -12.33 -19.42
N TYR A 122 -8.01 -11.93 -18.18
CA TYR A 122 -7.74 -12.78 -17.02
C TYR A 122 -8.65 -14.00 -16.94
N LEU A 123 -9.97 -13.81 -17.10
CA LEU A 123 -10.96 -14.89 -17.09
C LEU A 123 -10.66 -15.96 -18.15
N THR A 124 -10.16 -15.52 -19.30
CA THR A 124 -9.87 -16.38 -20.46
C THR A 124 -8.45 -16.92 -20.50
N ASN A 125 -7.60 -16.61 -19.50
CA ASN A 125 -6.18 -16.98 -19.46
C ASN A 125 -5.34 -16.44 -20.63
N ILE A 126 -5.73 -15.29 -21.20
CA ILE A 126 -4.96 -14.63 -22.25
C ILE A 126 -3.74 -13.94 -21.64
N ASP A 127 -3.96 -13.17 -20.57
CA ASP A 127 -2.90 -12.39 -19.92
C ASP A 127 -3.23 -12.20 -18.44
N LYS A 128 -2.40 -12.80 -17.58
CA LYS A 128 -2.54 -12.66 -16.11
C LYS A 128 -1.72 -11.52 -15.53
N ILE A 129 -0.70 -11.05 -16.26
CA ILE A 129 0.26 -10.08 -15.75
C ILE A 129 -0.43 -8.73 -15.53
N LYS A 130 -1.35 -8.35 -16.41
CA LYS A 130 -2.10 -7.09 -16.28
C LYS A 130 -2.92 -7.01 -14.99
N ILE A 131 -3.51 -8.12 -14.54
CA ILE A 131 -4.26 -8.12 -13.29
C ILE A 131 -3.34 -8.16 -12.06
N GLU A 132 -2.21 -8.88 -12.17
CA GLU A 132 -1.16 -8.86 -11.14
C GLU A 132 -0.60 -7.44 -10.97
N ASN A 133 -0.49 -6.68 -12.06
CA ASN A 133 -0.11 -5.26 -12.00
C ASN A 133 -1.20 -4.41 -11.34
N LEU A 134 -2.47 -4.58 -11.69
CA LEU A 134 -3.56 -3.85 -11.01
C LEU A 134 -3.55 -4.10 -9.50
N ASP A 135 -3.29 -5.34 -9.07
CA ASP A 135 -3.12 -5.71 -7.66
C ASP A 135 -1.89 -5.06 -7.04
N LEU A 136 -0.74 -5.08 -7.73
CA LEU A 136 0.51 -4.45 -7.30
C LEU A 136 0.36 -2.94 -7.04
N PHE A 137 -0.46 -2.25 -7.85
CA PHE A 137 -0.72 -0.82 -7.73
C PHE A 137 -1.89 -0.49 -6.77
N ASP A 138 -2.44 -1.48 -6.06
CA ASP A 138 -3.60 -1.31 -5.16
C ASP A 138 -4.83 -0.72 -5.87
N LEU A 139 -5.00 -1.08 -7.15
CA LEU A 139 -6.09 -0.60 -8.00
C LEU A 139 -7.29 -1.55 -8.00
N LEU A 140 -7.13 -2.76 -7.47
CA LEU A 140 -8.24 -3.71 -7.30
C LEU A 140 -8.92 -3.49 -5.94
N PRO A 141 -10.25 -3.66 -5.85
CA PRO A 141 -10.97 -3.79 -4.60
C PRO A 141 -10.50 -5.03 -3.85
N ARG A 142 -10.72 -5.00 -2.54
CA ARG A 142 -10.43 -6.16 -1.72
C ARG A 142 -11.21 -7.37 -2.22
N GLU A 143 -10.58 -8.53 -2.18
CA GLU A 143 -11.12 -9.82 -2.63
C GLU A 143 -11.45 -9.94 -4.12
N PHE A 144 -11.30 -8.88 -4.91
CA PHE A 144 -11.74 -8.90 -6.32
C PHE A 144 -11.02 -9.99 -7.12
N LEU A 145 -9.71 -10.15 -6.95
CA LEU A 145 -8.96 -11.21 -7.62
C LEU A 145 -9.37 -12.62 -7.18
N ASN A 146 -9.73 -12.79 -5.89
CA ASN A 146 -10.20 -14.07 -5.36
C ASN A 146 -11.58 -14.42 -5.87
N LYS A 147 -12.51 -13.45 -5.85
CA LYS A 147 -13.84 -13.56 -6.43
C LYS A 147 -13.77 -13.85 -7.94
N LEU A 148 -12.85 -13.17 -8.64
CA LEU A 148 -12.59 -13.41 -10.06
C LEU A 148 -12.03 -14.82 -10.31
N ASN A 149 -11.16 -15.33 -9.44
CA ASN A 149 -10.65 -16.71 -9.49
C ASN A 149 -11.74 -17.75 -9.19
N GLN A 150 -12.59 -17.50 -8.20
CA GLN A 150 -13.74 -18.35 -7.89
C GLN A 150 -14.70 -18.41 -9.08
N PHE A 151 -15.08 -17.25 -9.61
CA PHE A 151 -15.91 -17.14 -10.80
C PHE A 151 -15.34 -17.90 -12.00
N LYS A 152 -14.04 -17.73 -12.25
CA LYS A 152 -13.30 -18.41 -13.32
C LYS A 152 -13.30 -19.93 -13.15
N ASN A 153 -13.12 -20.41 -11.92
CA ASN A 153 -13.14 -21.83 -11.59
C ASN A 153 -14.55 -22.45 -11.65
N GLU A 154 -15.58 -21.66 -11.35
CA GLU A 154 -16.99 -22.08 -11.43
C GLU A 154 -17.49 -22.19 -12.88
N ILE A 155 -17.13 -21.23 -13.74
CA ILE A 155 -17.65 -21.18 -15.11
C ILE A 155 -16.90 -22.12 -16.05
N GLN A 156 -15.62 -22.39 -15.83
CA GLN A 156 -14.77 -23.23 -16.69
C GLN A 156 -14.96 -22.95 -18.19
N ILE A 157 -14.55 -21.75 -18.62
CA ILE A 157 -14.73 -21.27 -20.00
C ILE A 157 -14.07 -22.24 -21.00
N SER A 158 -14.86 -22.74 -21.96
CA SER A 158 -14.41 -23.67 -23.00
C SER A 158 -13.36 -23.02 -23.93
N GLU A 159 -12.53 -23.83 -24.60
CA GLU A 159 -11.52 -23.30 -25.52
C GLU A 159 -12.15 -22.58 -26.73
N ASP A 160 -13.31 -23.06 -27.19
CA ASP A 160 -14.09 -22.41 -28.24
C ASP A 160 -14.59 -21.03 -27.80
N ASP A 161 -15.06 -20.90 -26.55
CA ASP A 161 -15.52 -19.61 -26.00
C ASP A 161 -14.36 -18.65 -25.77
N LYS A 162 -13.17 -19.12 -25.34
CA LYS A 162 -11.98 -18.27 -25.25
C LYS A 162 -11.60 -17.66 -26.60
N ASN A 163 -11.71 -18.42 -27.70
CA ASN A 163 -11.44 -17.90 -29.04
C ASN A 163 -12.47 -16.85 -29.47
N ARG A 164 -13.74 -17.04 -29.09
CA ARG A 164 -14.78 -16.04 -29.32
C ARG A 164 -14.58 -14.78 -28.45
N PHE A 165 -14.08 -14.92 -27.21
CA PHE A 165 -13.72 -13.78 -26.36
C PHE A 165 -12.58 -12.96 -26.95
N LYS A 166 -11.58 -13.58 -27.57
CA LYS A 166 -10.52 -12.85 -28.30
C LYS A 166 -11.10 -11.94 -29.38
N PHE A 167 -12.07 -12.43 -30.15
CA PHE A 167 -12.78 -11.63 -31.15
C PHE A 167 -13.62 -10.53 -30.49
N PHE A 168 -14.38 -10.86 -29.43
CA PHE A 168 -15.19 -9.90 -28.69
C PHE A 168 -14.37 -8.73 -28.14
N ILE A 169 -13.19 -8.98 -27.55
CA ILE A 169 -12.30 -7.94 -27.00
C ILE A 169 -11.92 -6.91 -28.09
N THR A 170 -11.64 -7.36 -29.32
CA THR A 170 -11.25 -6.45 -30.42
C THR A 170 -12.39 -5.51 -30.87
N GLU A 171 -13.64 -5.92 -30.67
CA GLU A 171 -14.83 -5.18 -31.10
C GLU A 171 -15.74 -4.74 -29.96
N ILE A 172 -15.27 -4.80 -28.70
CA ILE A 172 -16.10 -4.67 -27.49
C ILE A 172 -16.96 -3.40 -27.49
N TRP A 173 -16.44 -2.30 -28.04
CA TRP A 173 -17.11 -1.00 -28.14
C TRP A 173 -18.37 -1.02 -29.02
N LYS A 174 -18.49 -1.97 -29.96
CA LYS A 174 -19.68 -2.11 -30.81
C LYS A 174 -20.86 -2.67 -30.03
N TYR A 175 -20.59 -3.50 -29.02
CA TYR A 175 -21.60 -4.34 -28.38
C TYR A 175 -21.83 -4.00 -26.90
N PHE A 176 -20.86 -3.39 -26.23
CA PHE A 176 -20.85 -3.19 -24.78
C PHE A 176 -20.51 -1.76 -24.39
N ASP A 177 -21.23 -1.24 -23.39
CA ASP A 177 -20.95 0.00 -22.69
C ASP A 177 -20.25 -0.33 -21.37
N SER A 178 -18.92 -0.11 -21.34
CA SER A 178 -18.09 -0.39 -20.17
C SER A 178 -18.34 0.53 -18.99
N SER A 179 -18.93 1.70 -19.21
CA SER A 179 -19.19 2.67 -18.14
C SER A 179 -20.50 2.42 -17.42
N ASN A 180 -21.47 1.82 -18.11
CA ASN A 180 -22.73 1.40 -17.50
C ASN A 180 -22.78 -0.11 -17.22
N LEU A 181 -21.78 -0.86 -17.67
CA LEU A 181 -21.72 -2.32 -17.64
C LEU A 181 -22.96 -2.96 -18.28
N THR A 182 -23.38 -2.44 -19.43
CA THR A 182 -24.57 -2.92 -20.16
C THR A 182 -24.25 -3.25 -21.61
N PHE A 183 -24.93 -4.26 -22.13
CA PHE A 183 -24.95 -4.52 -23.57
C PHE A 183 -25.83 -3.49 -24.27
N LYS A 184 -25.42 -3.06 -25.47
CA LYS A 184 -26.21 -2.13 -26.28
C LYS A 184 -27.46 -2.87 -26.78
N LEU A 185 -28.62 -2.45 -26.28
CA LEU A 185 -29.95 -3.11 -26.17
C LEU A 185 -30.61 -3.75 -27.40
N ASN A 186 -29.91 -3.97 -28.51
CA ASN A 186 -30.39 -4.95 -29.49
C ASN A 186 -29.93 -6.34 -29.05
N SER A 187 -30.71 -6.95 -28.15
CA SER A 187 -30.92 -8.39 -27.97
C SER A 187 -30.58 -8.97 -26.57
N PHE A 188 -31.64 -9.56 -26.00
CA PHE A 188 -31.71 -10.66 -25.02
C PHE A 188 -31.98 -10.34 -23.55
N GLU A 189 -32.82 -11.20 -22.96
CA GLU A 189 -33.70 -11.00 -21.79
C GLU A 189 -33.71 -12.30 -20.93
N ILE A 190 -33.76 -12.14 -19.58
CA ILE A 190 -34.36 -13.01 -18.53
C ILE A 190 -33.51 -14.06 -17.72
N LYS A 191 -33.28 -13.71 -16.43
CA LYS A 191 -33.50 -14.33 -15.06
C LYS A 191 -33.04 -15.74 -14.55
N GLU A 192 -32.51 -15.67 -13.29
CA GLU A 192 -32.78 -16.42 -12.02
C GLU A 192 -31.98 -17.67 -11.51
N SER A 193 -31.25 -17.45 -10.38
CA SER A 193 -31.30 -18.11 -9.04
C SER A 193 -30.39 -19.30 -8.58
N MET A 194 -29.76 -19.08 -7.39
CA MET A 194 -29.61 -19.87 -6.13
C MET A 194 -28.53 -20.96 -5.83
N ASP A 195 -27.86 -20.71 -4.68
CA ASP A 195 -27.52 -21.56 -3.48
C ASP A 195 -26.21 -22.37 -3.28
N ALA A 196 -25.90 -22.56 -1.98
CA ALA A 196 -24.59 -22.50 -1.29
C ALA A 196 -24.13 -23.78 -0.54
N LYS A 197 -22.90 -23.75 0.08
CA LYS A 197 -22.37 -24.47 1.30
C LYS A 197 -20.81 -24.50 1.31
N SER A 198 -20.03 -24.67 2.39
CA SER A 198 -19.95 -24.22 3.80
C SER A 198 -18.63 -24.81 4.39
N GLU A 199 -17.79 -24.03 5.09
CA GLU A 199 -16.47 -24.43 5.66
C GLU A 199 -16.49 -24.34 7.20
N THR A 200 -16.19 -25.41 7.95
CA THR A 200 -16.54 -25.49 9.40
C THR A 200 -15.49 -26.13 10.33
N ASN A 201 -14.25 -26.37 9.90
CA ASN A 201 -13.27 -27.11 10.73
C ASN A 201 -12.16 -26.26 11.37
N ILE A 202 -11.86 -25.06 10.86
CA ILE A 202 -10.74 -24.24 11.36
C ILE A 202 -11.16 -23.34 12.52
N LEU A 203 -12.38 -22.80 12.48
CA LEU A 203 -12.93 -21.87 13.48
C LEU A 203 -13.01 -22.44 14.91
N LYS A 204 -13.18 -23.76 15.03
CA LYS A 204 -13.37 -24.40 16.34
C LYS A 204 -12.06 -24.48 17.14
N MET A 205 -10.92 -24.65 16.45
CA MET A 205 -9.61 -24.77 17.09
C MET A 205 -9.06 -23.42 17.56
N LEU A 206 -9.38 -22.33 16.87
CA LEU A 206 -9.00 -20.96 17.26
C LEU A 206 -9.79 -20.43 18.47
N GLN A 207 -11.02 -20.91 18.67
CA GLN A 207 -11.86 -20.51 19.80
C GLN A 207 -11.36 -21.08 21.14
N GLU A 208 -10.74 -22.26 21.15
CA GLU A 208 -10.24 -22.90 22.37
C GLU A 208 -8.96 -22.22 22.87
N ALA A 209 -8.03 -21.82 21.99
CA ALA A 209 -6.81 -21.09 22.35
C ALA A 209 -7.06 -19.66 22.90
N ARG A 210 -8.22 -19.07 22.58
CA ARG A 210 -8.61 -17.72 23.03
C ARG A 210 -8.97 -17.65 24.51
N MET A 211 -9.51 -18.72 25.09
CA MET A 211 -9.95 -18.69 26.49
C MET A 211 -8.78 -18.65 27.49
N ASP A 212 -7.65 -19.26 27.14
CA ASP A 212 -6.48 -19.33 28.03
C ASP A 212 -5.70 -17.99 28.10
N ASN A 213 -5.70 -17.20 27.03
CA ASN A 213 -5.03 -15.89 26.98
C ASN A 213 -5.74 -14.82 27.81
N ILE A 214 -7.07 -14.88 27.90
CA ILE A 214 -7.87 -13.91 28.65
C ILE A 214 -7.63 -14.03 30.16
N ASP A 215 -7.31 -15.23 30.66
CA ASP A 215 -7.10 -15.45 32.09
C ASP A 215 -5.64 -15.20 32.53
N ALA A 216 -4.66 -15.33 31.63
CA ALA A 216 -3.28 -14.90 31.87
C ALA A 216 -3.13 -13.37 31.96
N LEU A 217 -3.93 -12.61 31.22
CA LEU A 217 -3.87 -11.14 31.14
C LEU A 217 -4.72 -10.40 32.19
N LYS A 218 -5.50 -11.12 33.01
CA LYS A 218 -6.30 -10.54 34.11
C LYS A 218 -5.54 -10.39 35.42
N GLN A 219 -4.32 -10.92 35.54
CA GLN A 219 -3.55 -10.80 36.77
C GLN A 219 -2.68 -9.54 36.74
N PRO A 220 -2.74 -8.66 37.76
CA PRO A 220 -1.82 -7.54 37.87
C PRO A 220 -0.43 -8.10 38.14
N VAL A 221 0.42 -8.12 37.12
CA VAL A 221 1.80 -8.58 37.26
C VAL A 221 2.63 -7.44 37.85
N ASN A 222 2.72 -7.40 39.18
CA ASN A 222 3.80 -6.69 39.86
C ASN A 222 5.13 -7.38 39.52
N ARG A 223 5.78 -6.98 38.44
CA ARG A 223 7.17 -7.36 38.14
C ARG A 223 7.96 -6.15 37.69
N ILE A 224 8.84 -5.70 38.57
CA ILE A 224 10.01 -4.90 38.20
C ILE A 224 10.93 -5.84 37.43
N GLN A 225 10.86 -5.84 36.10
CA GLN A 225 11.88 -6.43 35.24
C GLN A 225 12.72 -5.29 34.66
N GLU A 226 14.04 -5.44 34.77
CA GLU A 226 15.02 -4.55 34.14
C GLU A 226 14.69 -4.42 32.65
N GLN A 227 14.35 -3.21 32.20
CA GLN A 227 14.05 -2.90 30.82
C GLN A 227 15.30 -3.15 29.96
N LYS A 228 15.37 -4.32 29.32
CA LYS A 228 16.09 -4.41 28.04
C LYS A 228 15.30 -3.60 27.03
N GLN A 229 15.94 -2.60 26.45
CA GLN A 229 15.39 -1.75 25.41
C GLN A 229 14.78 -2.63 24.30
N SER A 230 13.51 -2.39 23.98
CA SER A 230 12.80 -3.11 22.93
C SER A 230 13.19 -2.53 21.58
N PHE A 231 13.26 -3.33 20.52
CA PHE A 231 13.48 -2.78 19.18
C PHE A 231 12.32 -1.87 18.74
N LEU A 232 11.15 -1.97 19.37
CA LEU A 232 10.04 -1.05 19.13
C LEU A 232 10.38 0.37 19.57
N ASP A 233 11.32 0.54 20.50
CA ASP A 233 11.83 1.86 20.89
C ASP A 233 12.60 2.51 19.73
N TYR A 234 13.09 1.73 18.75
CA TYR A 234 13.78 2.27 17.57
C TYR A 234 12.83 3.07 16.67
N PHE A 235 11.53 2.74 16.68
CA PHE A 235 10.52 3.52 15.94
C PHE A 235 10.24 4.89 16.56
N VAL A 236 10.73 5.13 17.78
CA VAL A 236 10.61 6.41 18.48
C VAL A 236 11.94 7.15 18.51
N THR A 237 13.06 6.43 18.53
CA THR A 237 14.41 7.02 18.45
C THR A 237 15.35 6.04 17.75
N PHE A 238 15.74 6.34 16.51
CA PHE A 238 16.53 5.41 15.70
C PHE A 238 18.01 5.40 16.15
N PRO A 239 18.54 4.29 16.68
CA PRO A 239 19.93 4.23 17.07
C PRO A 239 20.84 3.98 15.87
N LYS A 240 22.10 4.40 16.01
CA LYS A 240 23.14 4.04 15.04
C LYS A 240 23.37 2.53 15.05
N ILE A 241 23.25 1.88 13.89
CA ILE A 241 23.52 0.45 13.72
C ILE A 241 25.03 0.18 13.66
N SER A 242 25.44 -1.05 14.01
CA SER A 242 26.84 -1.42 14.03
C SER A 242 27.46 -1.43 12.64
N GLN A 243 28.76 -1.11 12.56
CA GLN A 243 29.49 -1.03 11.30
C GLN A 243 29.46 -2.35 10.51
N SER A 244 29.46 -3.49 11.20
CA SER A 244 29.38 -4.82 10.58
C SER A 244 28.06 -5.07 9.84
N ILE A 245 26.97 -4.41 10.24
CA ILE A 245 25.69 -4.45 9.52
C ILE A 245 25.77 -3.54 8.31
N VAL A 246 26.28 -2.32 8.49
CA VAL A 246 26.42 -1.34 7.39
C VAL A 246 27.20 -1.93 6.22
N GLU A 247 28.30 -2.62 6.50
CA GLU A 247 29.13 -3.29 5.50
C GLU A 247 28.38 -4.40 4.72
N LYS A 248 27.37 -5.04 5.32
CA LYS A 248 26.59 -6.10 4.68
C LYS A 248 25.48 -5.58 3.77
N ILE A 249 24.92 -4.39 4.04
CA ILE A 249 23.72 -3.91 3.32
C ILE A 249 24.06 -3.36 1.92
N GLY A 250 25.34 -3.15 1.60
CA GLY A 250 25.78 -2.87 0.23
C GLY A 250 25.13 -1.63 -0.42
N ILE A 251 24.85 -0.59 0.37
CA ILE A 251 24.14 0.64 -0.02
C ILE A 251 25.12 1.62 -0.68
N ASP A 252 24.70 2.26 -1.77
CA ASP A 252 25.40 3.44 -2.32
C ASP A 252 24.84 4.74 -1.70
N ILE A 253 25.39 5.11 -0.54
CA ILE A 253 24.96 6.31 0.22
C ILE A 253 25.19 7.59 -0.58
N ASN A 254 26.22 7.64 -1.42
CA ASN A 254 26.54 8.82 -2.21
C ASN A 254 25.46 9.08 -3.26
N GLN A 255 25.03 8.06 -4.00
CA GLN A 255 23.96 8.23 -4.98
C GLN A 255 22.62 8.56 -4.34
N LEU A 256 22.29 7.91 -3.21
CA LEU A 256 21.09 8.28 -2.46
C LEU A 256 21.16 9.76 -2.05
N SER A 257 22.32 10.23 -1.57
CA SER A 257 22.53 11.62 -1.17
C SER A 257 22.38 12.61 -2.33
N GLU A 258 22.92 12.28 -3.51
CA GLU A 258 22.79 13.12 -4.70
C GLU A 258 21.33 13.28 -5.13
N ILE A 259 20.56 12.19 -5.15
CA ILE A 259 19.15 12.25 -5.60
C ILE A 259 18.29 13.03 -4.65
N LEU A 260 18.53 12.93 -3.35
CA LEU A 260 17.81 13.73 -2.36
C LEU A 260 18.08 15.23 -2.53
N LYS A 261 19.27 15.62 -2.97
CA LYS A 261 19.61 17.03 -3.26
C LYS A 261 18.96 17.54 -4.54
N TYR A 262 18.94 16.73 -5.60
CA TYR A 262 18.53 17.18 -6.93
C TYR A 262 17.07 16.89 -7.30
N SER A 263 16.40 15.97 -6.59
CA SER A 263 15.06 15.48 -6.93
C SER A 263 14.12 15.48 -5.73
N GLN A 264 13.98 16.63 -5.06
CA GLN A 264 13.08 16.81 -3.92
C GLN A 264 11.61 16.49 -4.25
N GLU A 265 11.20 16.58 -5.53
CA GLU A 265 9.87 16.18 -6.00
C GLU A 265 9.52 14.70 -5.77
N LEU A 266 10.54 13.85 -5.54
CA LEU A 266 10.35 12.45 -5.22
C LEU A 266 10.02 12.22 -3.73
N LEU A 267 10.12 13.25 -2.89
CA LEU A 267 9.88 13.15 -1.45
C LEU A 267 8.42 13.47 -1.12
N ASP A 268 7.67 12.43 -0.76
CA ASP A 268 6.53 12.60 0.16
C ASP A 268 6.97 12.39 1.61
N LEU A 269 6.03 12.58 2.53
CA LEU A 269 6.26 12.42 3.96
C LEU A 269 6.79 11.03 4.33
N GLU A 270 6.34 9.98 3.65
CA GLU A 270 6.80 8.61 3.90
C GLU A 270 8.24 8.39 3.41
N ASN A 271 8.54 8.81 2.17
CA ASN A 271 9.90 8.72 1.63
C ASN A 271 10.88 9.53 2.49
N LEU A 272 10.49 10.73 2.90
CA LEU A 272 11.29 11.59 3.77
C LEU A 272 11.53 10.95 5.14
N PHE A 273 10.50 10.33 5.74
CA PHE A 273 10.62 9.59 6.99
C PHE A 273 11.64 8.45 6.86
N TYR A 274 11.52 7.60 5.84
CA TYR A 274 12.47 6.51 5.64
C TYR A 274 13.88 7.03 5.42
N THR A 275 14.05 8.05 4.58
CA THR A 275 15.34 8.68 4.33
C THR A 275 16.00 9.15 5.62
N ILE A 276 15.35 10.02 6.41
CA ILE A 276 15.92 10.57 7.64
C ILE A 276 16.27 9.44 8.61
N SER A 277 15.36 8.46 8.77
CA SER A 277 15.58 7.30 9.64
C SER A 277 16.77 6.45 9.20
N ILE A 278 16.94 6.22 7.89
CA ILE A 278 18.06 5.46 7.33
C ILE A 278 19.38 6.19 7.57
N PHE A 279 19.46 7.49 7.27
CA PHE A 279 20.68 8.28 7.51
C PHE A 279 21.05 8.28 9.01
N LYS A 280 20.05 8.43 9.88
CA LYS A 280 20.23 8.36 11.33
C LYS A 280 20.76 7.00 11.78
N MET A 281 20.16 5.90 11.31
CA MET A 281 20.64 4.54 11.63
C MET A 281 22.05 4.29 11.08
N LEU A 282 22.40 4.80 9.90
CA LEU A 282 23.76 4.71 9.36
C LEU A 282 24.76 5.57 10.15
N GLY A 283 24.27 6.54 10.94
CA GLY A 283 25.10 7.53 11.61
C GLY A 283 25.84 8.43 10.63
N VAL A 284 25.19 8.76 9.52
CA VAL A 284 25.65 9.68 8.48
C VAL A 284 24.75 10.91 8.49
N GLU A 285 25.33 12.08 8.27
CA GLU A 285 24.58 13.33 8.20
C GLU A 285 23.61 13.33 7.00
N SER A 286 22.40 13.83 7.23
CA SER A 286 21.39 13.96 6.16
C SER A 286 21.89 14.95 5.10
N PRO A 287 21.71 14.66 3.80
CA PRO A 287 22.04 15.58 2.72
C PRO A 287 21.04 16.75 2.60
N LEU A 288 19.92 16.70 3.32
CA LEU A 288 18.87 17.72 3.35
C LEU A 288 19.07 18.61 4.57
N GLU A 289 19.07 19.93 4.34
CA GLU A 289 19.12 20.93 5.40
C GLU A 289 17.78 21.02 6.12
N ALA A 290 17.78 21.46 7.38
CA ALA A 290 16.55 21.59 8.18
C ALA A 290 15.47 22.43 7.48
N ASN A 291 15.85 23.53 6.81
CA ASN A 291 14.91 24.37 6.07
C ASN A 291 14.27 23.65 4.87
N ASP A 292 15.01 22.79 4.16
CA ASP A 292 14.45 22.00 3.06
C ASP A 292 13.42 21.00 3.59
N ILE A 293 13.75 20.36 4.72
CA ILE A 293 12.85 19.44 5.40
C ILE A 293 11.58 20.16 5.84
N ILE A 294 11.68 21.34 6.47
CA ILE A 294 10.53 22.17 6.85
C ILE A 294 9.64 22.47 5.64
N ASN A 295 10.24 22.89 4.51
CA ASN A 295 9.50 23.21 3.30
C ASN A 295 8.74 22.00 2.75
N ILE A 296 9.38 20.81 2.75
CA ILE A 296 8.74 19.57 2.29
C ILE A 296 7.58 19.20 3.25
N VAL A 297 7.83 19.10 4.55
CA VAL A 297 6.80 18.64 5.51
C VAL A 297 5.61 19.59 5.60
N SER A 298 5.81 20.89 5.38
CA SER A 298 4.74 21.89 5.41
C SER A 298 3.68 21.67 4.31
N GLU A 299 4.05 21.04 3.19
CA GLU A 299 3.10 20.65 2.13
C GLU A 299 2.24 19.43 2.52
N PHE A 300 2.49 18.84 3.69
CA PHE A 300 1.74 17.71 4.25
C PHE A 300 1.03 18.08 5.56
N VAL A 301 0.82 19.37 5.83
CA VAL A 301 0.06 19.84 6.98
C VAL A 301 -1.29 20.40 6.53
N ASN A 302 -2.37 19.91 7.15
CA ASN A 302 -3.71 20.45 6.99
C ASN A 302 -4.33 20.69 8.37
N GLY A 303 -4.75 21.93 8.64
CA GLY A 303 -5.31 22.30 9.94
C GLY A 303 -4.31 22.09 11.10
N ARG A 304 -3.02 22.34 10.86
CA ARG A 304 -1.91 22.15 11.82
C ARG A 304 -1.66 20.70 12.26
N VAL A 305 -2.23 19.74 11.55
CA VAL A 305 -2.01 18.30 11.74
C VAL A 305 -1.52 17.70 10.42
N PHE A 306 -0.65 16.68 10.48
CA PHE A 306 -0.14 16.03 9.29
C PHE A 306 -1.18 15.20 8.54
N SER A 307 -1.09 15.21 7.23
CA SER A 307 -1.94 14.51 6.26
C SER A 307 -1.08 13.94 5.11
N THR A 308 -1.71 13.24 4.16
CA THR A 308 -1.01 12.75 2.95
C THR A 308 -0.73 13.85 1.91
N GLY A 309 -1.13 15.09 2.19
CA GLY A 309 -0.93 16.26 1.33
C GLY A 309 -1.75 17.46 1.83
N LYS A 310 -1.37 18.67 1.42
CA LYS A 310 -1.86 19.96 1.93
C LYS A 310 -3.39 20.10 2.05
N TYR A 311 -4.13 19.45 1.15
CA TYR A 311 -5.59 19.49 1.10
C TYR A 311 -6.26 18.16 1.47
N HIS A 312 -5.48 17.19 1.92
CA HIS A 312 -5.96 15.87 2.31
C HIS A 312 -6.34 15.85 3.79
N ILE A 313 -7.18 14.90 4.15
CA ILE A 313 -7.61 14.70 5.54
C ILE A 313 -6.42 14.15 6.35
N PRO A 314 -6.17 14.68 7.57
CA PRO A 314 -5.19 14.11 8.48
C PRO A 314 -5.39 12.62 8.74
N ASN A 315 -4.31 11.89 8.98
CA ASN A 315 -4.37 10.47 9.30
C ASN A 315 -3.20 10.04 10.20
N PRO A 316 -3.38 9.01 11.05
CA PRO A 316 -2.36 8.57 12.01
C PRO A 316 -1.00 8.21 11.41
N VAL A 317 -0.97 7.63 10.21
CA VAL A 317 0.29 7.21 9.57
C VAL A 317 1.12 8.43 9.17
N SER A 318 0.48 9.42 8.54
CA SER A 318 1.14 10.68 8.17
C SER A 318 1.57 11.46 9.41
N ILE A 319 0.74 11.47 10.46
CA ILE A 319 1.10 12.05 11.76
C ILE A 319 2.35 11.41 12.34
N PHE A 320 2.39 10.08 12.42
CA PHE A 320 3.57 9.38 12.91
C PHE A 320 4.83 9.74 12.09
N TYR A 321 4.76 9.72 10.75
CA TYR A 321 5.89 10.08 9.90
C TYR A 321 6.36 11.52 10.14
N GLY A 322 5.44 12.48 10.15
CA GLY A 322 5.76 13.88 10.37
C GLY A 322 6.34 14.15 11.77
N LEU A 323 5.73 13.60 12.82
CA LEU A 323 6.25 13.71 14.19
C LEU A 323 7.65 13.09 14.31
N SER A 324 7.88 11.93 13.70
CA SER A 324 9.20 11.28 13.70
C SER A 324 10.24 12.15 13.01
N ILE A 325 9.93 12.69 11.83
CA ILE A 325 10.81 13.60 11.08
C ILE A 325 11.18 14.82 11.94
N LEU A 326 10.17 15.49 12.51
CA LEU A 326 10.38 16.70 13.32
C LEU A 326 11.14 16.40 14.62
N THR A 327 10.93 15.23 15.22
CA THR A 327 11.68 14.80 16.41
C THR A 327 13.16 14.61 16.08
N GLU A 328 13.48 13.93 14.97
CA GLU A 328 14.86 13.62 14.59
C GLU A 328 15.70 14.85 14.21
N ILE A 329 15.06 15.96 13.86
CA ILE A 329 15.71 17.24 13.53
C ILE A 329 15.53 18.30 14.62
N ASP A 330 15.06 17.91 15.82
CA ASP A 330 14.84 18.80 16.97
C ASP A 330 13.87 19.98 16.71
N LEU A 331 12.86 19.77 15.87
CA LEU A 331 11.84 20.78 15.49
C LEU A 331 10.41 20.42 15.89
N LEU A 332 10.21 19.38 16.71
CA LEU A 332 8.87 18.94 17.13
C LEU A 332 8.05 20.06 17.80
N ASN A 333 8.71 20.91 18.59
CA ASN A 333 8.07 22.01 19.32
C ASN A 333 7.84 23.27 18.47
N ASN A 334 8.02 23.19 17.15
CA ASN A 334 7.79 24.32 16.26
C ASN A 334 6.29 24.49 15.95
N SER A 335 5.64 25.38 16.72
CA SER A 335 4.21 25.69 16.59
C SER A 335 3.79 26.31 15.25
N ASP A 336 4.75 26.78 14.44
CA ASP A 336 4.45 27.33 13.12
C ASP A 336 4.18 26.22 12.09
N ILE A 337 4.62 24.98 12.36
CA ILE A 337 4.43 23.83 11.48
C ILE A 337 3.20 23.02 11.93
N ILE A 338 3.15 22.61 13.19
CA ILE A 338 2.07 21.78 13.75
C ILE A 338 1.65 22.29 15.12
N ASP A 339 0.45 21.90 15.54
CA ASP A 339 -0.02 22.10 16.91
C ASP A 339 -0.07 20.74 17.62
N LEU A 340 0.80 20.56 18.62
CA LEU A 340 0.92 19.27 19.32
C LEU A 340 -0.37 18.88 20.06
N LEU A 341 -1.16 19.86 20.53
CA LEU A 341 -2.43 19.60 21.18
C LEU A 341 -3.47 19.12 20.16
N ASP A 342 -3.55 19.77 19.00
CA ASP A 342 -4.45 19.33 17.91
C ASP A 342 -4.07 17.93 17.42
N VAL A 343 -2.77 17.64 17.33
CA VAL A 343 -2.26 16.31 16.98
C VAL A 343 -2.65 15.26 18.03
N GLU A 344 -2.41 15.53 19.31
CA GLU A 344 -2.80 14.64 20.40
C GLU A 344 -4.31 14.38 20.39
N MET A 345 -5.12 15.44 20.33
CA MET A 345 -6.57 15.34 20.26
C MET A 345 -7.03 14.51 19.06
N PHE A 346 -6.40 14.67 17.90
CA PHE A 346 -6.71 13.87 16.72
C PHE A 346 -6.43 12.38 16.96
N LEU A 347 -5.23 12.04 17.45
CA LEU A 347 -4.84 10.64 17.71
C LEU A 347 -5.72 9.98 18.78
N GLU A 348 -6.04 10.71 19.85
CA GLU A 348 -6.96 10.26 20.90
C GLU A 348 -8.37 10.01 20.33
N ASN A 349 -8.85 10.88 19.43
CA ASN A 349 -10.16 10.71 18.82
C ASN A 349 -10.21 9.52 17.84
N GLU A 350 -9.09 9.19 17.20
CA GLU A 350 -8.96 7.95 16.41
C GLU A 350 -9.02 6.70 17.30
N LEU A 351 -8.41 6.73 18.49
CA LEU A 351 -8.53 5.64 19.48
C LEU A 351 -9.92 5.54 20.11
N ASN A 352 -10.71 6.62 20.14
CA ASN A 352 -12.13 6.52 20.54
C ASN A 352 -12.98 5.74 19.53
N LYS A 353 -12.55 5.69 18.26
CA LYS A 353 -13.18 4.93 17.18
C LYS A 353 -12.41 3.63 16.89
N PHE A 354 -11.72 3.11 17.90
CA PHE A 354 -10.82 1.97 17.75
C PHE A 354 -11.50 0.76 17.12
N MET A 355 -10.92 0.29 16.01
CA MET A 355 -11.28 -0.96 15.34
C MET A 355 -10.06 -1.89 15.41
N PRO A 356 -10.10 -2.98 16.20
CA PRO A 356 -8.93 -3.84 16.42
C PRO A 356 -8.34 -4.40 15.12
N GLU A 357 -9.16 -4.61 14.10
CA GLU A 357 -8.78 -5.11 12.78
C GLU A 357 -7.85 -4.14 12.03
N LYS A 358 -7.88 -2.83 12.34
CA LYS A 358 -7.03 -1.82 11.69
C LYS A 358 -5.64 -1.77 12.32
N LEU A 359 -4.95 -2.91 12.37
CA LEU A 359 -3.70 -3.12 13.10
C LEU A 359 -2.62 -2.07 12.81
N ALA A 360 -2.30 -1.86 11.53
CA ALA A 360 -1.28 -0.88 11.14
C ALA A 360 -1.66 0.55 11.55
N LEU A 361 -2.92 0.93 11.33
CA LEU A 361 -3.42 2.25 11.72
C LEU A 361 -3.29 2.45 13.23
N ASN A 362 -3.78 1.49 14.02
CA ASN A 362 -3.72 1.51 15.48
C ASN A 362 -2.27 1.54 15.98
N PHE A 363 -1.38 0.76 15.37
CA PHE A 363 0.04 0.76 15.66
C PHE A 363 0.66 2.15 15.48
N PHE A 364 0.42 2.80 14.33
CA PHE A 364 0.92 4.15 14.08
C PHE A 364 0.26 5.21 14.97
N THR A 365 -1.02 5.05 15.33
CA THR A 365 -1.69 5.94 16.30
C THR A 365 -1.01 5.88 17.67
N VAL A 366 -0.78 4.66 18.19
CA VAL A 366 -0.14 4.46 19.50
C VAL A 366 1.33 4.89 19.47
N LEU A 367 2.05 4.66 18.37
CA LEU A 367 3.41 5.18 18.21
C LEU A 367 3.44 6.71 18.19
N GLY A 368 2.50 7.36 17.51
CA GLY A 368 2.39 8.82 17.50
C GLY A 368 2.20 9.38 18.91
N LEU A 369 1.32 8.76 19.71
CA LEU A 369 1.14 9.15 21.12
C LEU A 369 2.41 8.91 21.96
N ARG A 370 3.08 7.77 21.79
CA ARG A 370 4.36 7.50 22.49
C ARG A 370 5.47 8.49 22.10
N LEU A 371 5.50 8.95 20.85
CA LEU A 371 6.42 10.01 20.42
C LEU A 371 6.14 11.32 21.18
N LEU A 372 4.87 11.70 21.32
CA LEU A 372 4.49 12.87 22.11
C LEU A 372 4.87 12.70 23.58
N GLU A 373 4.60 11.53 24.17
CA GLU A 373 4.95 11.20 25.56
C GLU A 373 6.47 11.32 25.81
N ASN A 374 7.29 10.74 24.94
CA ASN A 374 8.75 10.81 25.03
C ASN A 374 9.30 12.23 24.90
N ASN A 375 8.52 13.15 24.32
CA ASN A 375 8.87 14.56 24.18
C ASN A 375 8.16 15.45 25.23
N GLY A 376 7.64 14.86 26.31
CA GLY A 376 7.10 15.57 27.47
C GLY A 376 5.57 15.75 27.47
N GLY A 377 4.86 15.17 26.50
CA GLY A 377 3.40 15.07 26.51
C GLY A 377 2.90 14.16 27.64
N ILE A 378 1.71 14.44 28.18
CA ILE A 378 1.09 13.62 29.22
C ILE A 378 0.01 12.77 28.57
N ILE A 379 0.35 11.55 28.17
CA ILE A 379 -0.57 10.64 27.50
C ILE A 379 -1.24 9.72 28.53
N THR A 380 -2.55 9.52 28.38
CA THR A 380 -3.30 8.63 29.27
C THR A 380 -3.06 7.16 28.92
N ASP A 381 -3.09 6.29 29.95
CA ASP A 381 -2.91 4.85 29.76
C ASP A 381 -3.91 4.25 28.75
N LYS A 382 -3.40 3.43 27.84
CA LYS A 382 -4.15 2.80 26.75
C LYS A 382 -4.38 1.30 26.95
N SER A 383 -4.11 0.78 28.14
CA SER A 383 -4.31 -0.64 28.48
C SER A 383 -5.71 -1.18 28.17
N TYR A 384 -6.75 -0.32 28.16
CA TYR A 384 -8.11 -0.70 27.78
C TYR A 384 -8.24 -1.24 26.35
N LEU A 385 -7.30 -0.92 25.45
CA LEU A 385 -7.24 -1.41 24.07
C LEU A 385 -6.72 -2.85 23.95
N ILE A 386 -6.10 -3.40 25.00
CA ILE A 386 -5.54 -4.76 24.98
C ILE A 386 -6.65 -5.80 24.84
N LYS A 387 -7.75 -5.64 25.58
CA LYS A 387 -8.85 -6.60 25.56
C LYS A 387 -9.46 -6.82 24.17
N PRO A 388 -9.86 -5.78 23.41
CA PRO A 388 -10.36 -5.98 22.05
C PRO A 388 -9.30 -6.57 21.10
N LEU A 389 -8.01 -6.25 21.28
CA LEU A 389 -6.93 -6.84 20.47
C LEU A 389 -6.73 -8.33 20.75
N VAL A 390 -6.68 -8.75 22.01
CA VAL A 390 -6.53 -10.17 22.36
C VAL A 390 -7.71 -11.00 21.84
N ASN A 391 -8.89 -10.38 21.78
CA ASN A 391 -10.07 -10.97 21.20
C ASN A 391 -10.10 -10.95 19.67
N LEU A 392 -9.13 -10.34 18.98
CA LEU A 392 -9.05 -10.35 17.52
C LEU A 392 -8.58 -11.71 17.02
N ASP A 393 -9.24 -12.24 15.99
CA ASP A 393 -8.76 -13.42 15.28
C ASP A 393 -7.96 -12.97 14.06
N LEU A 394 -6.63 -13.02 14.13
CA LEU A 394 -5.80 -12.60 13.00
C LEU A 394 -6.07 -13.41 11.73
N PHE A 395 -6.32 -14.71 11.86
CA PHE A 395 -6.47 -15.60 10.72
C PHE A 395 -7.80 -15.43 9.98
N ASN A 396 -8.78 -14.79 10.64
CA ASN A 396 -10.07 -14.45 10.05
C ASN A 396 -10.16 -12.98 9.67
N LEU A 397 -9.04 -12.26 9.63
CA LEU A 397 -8.99 -10.94 9.02
C LEU A 397 -9.16 -11.07 7.50
N ASP A 398 -10.00 -10.21 6.94
CA ASP A 398 -10.13 -10.07 5.49
C ASP A 398 -8.75 -9.75 4.89
N GLU A 399 -8.30 -10.58 3.94
CA GLU A 399 -6.99 -10.47 3.28
C GLU A 399 -5.79 -10.54 4.23
N PHE A 400 -5.83 -11.39 5.26
CA PHE A 400 -4.73 -11.62 6.18
C PHE A 400 -3.36 -11.71 5.47
N LYS A 401 -2.47 -10.75 5.78
CA LYS A 401 -1.08 -10.63 5.30
C LYS A 401 -0.15 -11.03 6.44
N PRO A 402 0.29 -12.29 6.54
CA PRO A 402 0.81 -12.83 7.81
C PRO A 402 2.00 -12.07 8.37
N SER A 403 3.02 -11.78 7.56
CA SER A 403 4.20 -11.04 8.03
C SER A 403 3.88 -9.62 8.48
N SER A 404 2.86 -8.99 7.90
CA SER A 404 2.45 -7.63 8.23
C SER A 404 1.54 -7.62 9.46
N ASP A 405 0.47 -8.41 9.43
CA ASP A 405 -0.57 -8.39 10.44
C ASP A 405 -0.09 -9.00 11.75
N ILE A 406 0.66 -10.11 11.71
CA ILE A 406 1.30 -10.67 12.90
C ILE A 406 2.27 -9.66 13.50
N PHE A 407 3.08 -8.99 12.66
CA PHE A 407 4.01 -7.97 13.14
C PHE A 407 3.28 -6.84 13.85
N PHE A 408 2.31 -6.20 13.20
CA PHE A 408 1.60 -5.06 13.77
C PHE A 408 0.79 -5.45 15.00
N TYR A 409 0.20 -6.65 15.02
CA TYR A 409 -0.50 -7.17 16.17
C TYR A 409 0.39 -7.33 17.40
N LEU A 410 1.49 -8.08 17.27
CA LEU A 410 2.43 -8.33 18.35
C LEU A 410 3.10 -7.02 18.81
N ALA A 411 3.48 -6.18 17.86
CA ALA A 411 4.09 -4.89 18.15
C ALA A 411 3.13 -3.97 18.90
N LEU A 412 1.88 -3.86 18.45
CA LEU A 412 0.86 -3.05 19.12
C LEU A 412 0.57 -3.55 20.54
N LEU A 413 0.42 -4.86 20.75
CA LEU A 413 0.26 -5.41 22.11
C LEU A 413 1.45 -5.07 23.00
N ARG A 414 2.68 -5.18 22.48
CA ARG A 414 3.90 -4.82 23.20
C ARG A 414 4.02 -3.31 23.48
N LEU A 415 3.47 -2.47 22.61
CA LEU A 415 3.39 -1.02 22.82
C LEU A 415 2.32 -0.63 23.86
N LEU A 416 1.27 -1.43 24.03
CA LEU A 416 0.25 -1.18 25.03
C LEU A 416 0.66 -1.76 26.39
N ASP A 417 1.37 -2.89 26.39
CA ASP A 417 1.94 -3.50 27.58
C ASP A 417 3.27 -4.19 27.25
N SER A 418 4.36 -3.64 27.78
CA SER A 418 5.71 -4.17 27.58
C SER A 418 5.89 -5.61 28.12
N GLY A 419 5.08 -6.01 29.10
CA GLY A 419 5.14 -7.29 29.80
C GLY A 419 4.34 -8.44 29.16
N VAL A 420 3.67 -8.21 28.02
CA VAL A 420 2.81 -9.23 27.39
C VAL A 420 3.59 -10.51 27.08
N ASP A 421 3.05 -11.66 27.49
CA ASP A 421 3.60 -12.97 27.17
C ASP A 421 2.94 -13.52 25.89
N PHE A 422 3.75 -13.84 24.88
CA PHE A 422 3.29 -14.41 23.61
C PHE A 422 3.49 -15.93 23.53
N SER A 423 3.85 -16.60 24.63
CA SER A 423 4.16 -18.04 24.63
C SER A 423 3.03 -18.91 24.03
N ASN A 424 1.77 -18.57 24.31
CA ASN A 424 0.61 -19.32 23.80
C ASN A 424 0.29 -19.06 22.31
N LEU A 425 0.80 -17.97 21.74
CA LEU A 425 0.61 -17.60 20.33
C LEU A 425 1.79 -18.00 19.45
N LYS A 426 2.92 -18.31 20.10
CA LYS A 426 4.22 -18.54 19.47
C LYS A 426 4.12 -19.59 18.35
N ASP A 427 3.63 -20.78 18.67
CA ASP A 427 3.65 -21.90 17.72
C ASP A 427 2.76 -21.63 16.49
N PHE A 428 1.56 -21.06 16.70
CA PHE A 428 0.64 -20.72 15.62
C PHE A 428 1.25 -19.74 14.61
N TYR A 429 1.88 -18.66 15.10
CA TYR A 429 2.47 -17.65 14.23
C TYR A 429 3.78 -18.12 13.59
N LEU A 430 4.58 -18.93 14.29
CA LEU A 430 5.79 -19.52 13.71
C LEU A 430 5.45 -20.50 12.58
N ASP A 431 4.44 -21.37 12.77
CA ASP A 431 4.01 -22.31 11.75
C ASP A 431 3.49 -21.59 10.51
N GLU A 432 2.69 -20.54 10.69
CA GLU A 432 2.16 -19.74 9.60
C GLU A 432 3.25 -19.06 8.76
N LEU A 433 4.30 -18.53 9.42
CA LEU A 433 5.45 -17.93 8.75
C LEU A 433 6.30 -18.99 8.03
N LYS A 434 6.52 -20.16 8.66
CA LYS A 434 7.31 -21.25 8.06
C LYS A 434 6.66 -21.81 6.79
N GLN A 435 5.33 -21.93 6.76
CA GLN A 435 4.60 -22.40 5.57
C GLN A 435 4.81 -21.49 4.34
N ARG A 436 5.16 -20.22 4.56
CA ARG A 436 5.43 -19.22 3.50
C ARG A 436 6.91 -19.05 3.19
N MET A 437 7.78 -19.78 3.90
CA MET A 437 9.20 -19.75 3.64
C MET A 437 9.52 -20.54 2.37
N LEU A 438 10.08 -19.84 1.39
CA LEU A 438 10.52 -20.43 0.12
C LEU A 438 11.87 -21.12 0.27
N ARG A 439 12.24 -21.93 -0.73
CA ARG A 439 13.54 -22.64 -0.76
C ARG A 439 14.76 -21.72 -0.71
N ASN A 440 14.62 -20.47 -1.14
CA ASN A 440 15.68 -19.46 -1.06
C ASN A 440 15.78 -18.80 0.33
N GLY A 441 14.99 -19.26 1.31
CA GLY A 441 14.98 -18.73 2.69
C GLY A 441 14.12 -17.49 2.90
N SER A 442 13.51 -16.93 1.85
CA SER A 442 12.64 -15.76 1.95
C SER A 442 11.22 -16.10 2.38
N ILE A 443 10.48 -15.13 2.92
CA ILE A 443 9.02 -15.21 3.01
C ILE A 443 8.45 -14.62 1.72
N ASN A 444 7.73 -15.44 0.93
CA ASN A 444 7.10 -15.02 -0.33
C ASN A 444 8.03 -14.29 -1.34
N GLY A 445 9.36 -14.47 -1.27
CA GLY A 445 10.30 -13.75 -2.14
C GLY A 445 10.57 -12.30 -1.75
N SER A 446 10.04 -11.81 -0.63
CA SER A 446 10.01 -10.39 -0.27
C SER A 446 11.02 -10.04 0.83
N ILE A 447 11.88 -9.04 0.57
CA ILE A 447 12.82 -8.50 1.58
C ILE A 447 12.07 -7.92 2.78
N THR A 448 10.97 -7.19 2.55
CA THR A 448 10.22 -6.55 3.62
C THR A 448 9.53 -7.60 4.50
N ASP A 449 8.94 -8.63 3.90
CA ASP A 449 8.25 -9.68 4.67
C ASP A 449 9.22 -10.59 5.40
N SER A 450 10.39 -10.86 4.81
CA SER A 450 11.48 -11.56 5.49
C SER A 450 12.04 -10.78 6.67
N ALA A 451 12.21 -9.46 6.53
CA ALA A 451 12.65 -8.60 7.62
C ALA A 451 11.62 -8.55 8.76
N ARG A 452 10.33 -8.41 8.45
CA ARG A 452 9.26 -8.47 9.45
C ARG A 452 9.18 -9.84 10.13
N ALA A 453 9.34 -10.93 9.39
CA ALA A 453 9.40 -12.27 9.97
C ALA A 453 10.53 -12.38 10.99
N LEU A 454 11.74 -11.88 10.70
CA LEU A 454 12.83 -11.84 11.69
C LEU A 454 12.44 -11.05 12.95
N LEU A 455 11.76 -9.91 12.81
CA LEU A 455 11.28 -9.13 13.95
C LEU A 455 10.18 -9.87 14.74
N ILE A 456 9.30 -10.61 14.07
CA ILE A 456 8.30 -11.46 14.71
C ILE A 456 8.97 -12.57 15.52
N PHE A 457 9.96 -13.27 14.95
CA PHE A 457 10.71 -14.31 15.67
C PHE A 457 11.38 -13.74 16.94
N ARG A 458 11.90 -12.51 16.84
CA ARG A 458 12.45 -11.80 18.00
C ARG A 458 11.39 -11.51 19.06
N MET A 459 10.21 -10.99 18.67
CA MET A 459 9.10 -10.71 19.60
C MET A 459 8.55 -11.97 20.28
N LEU A 460 8.54 -13.10 19.57
CA LEU A 460 8.09 -14.39 20.08
C LEU A 460 9.15 -15.13 20.89
N ASN A 461 10.31 -14.51 21.16
CA ASN A 461 11.44 -15.12 21.86
C ASN A 461 11.78 -16.52 21.28
N SER A 462 11.89 -16.62 19.95
CA SER A 462 12.16 -17.88 19.25
C SER A 462 13.60 -18.04 18.75
N ASN A 463 14.49 -17.11 19.12
CA ASN A 463 15.87 -17.07 18.63
C ASN A 463 16.63 -18.38 18.84
N ASP A 464 16.43 -19.04 19.98
CA ASP A 464 17.13 -20.28 20.32
C ASP A 464 16.45 -21.53 19.76
N THR A 465 15.15 -21.45 19.46
CA THR A 465 14.35 -22.59 19.00
C THR A 465 14.27 -22.67 17.47
N GLU A 466 14.50 -21.56 16.77
CA GLU A 466 14.26 -21.45 15.33
C GLU A 466 15.50 -21.02 14.52
N LEU A 467 16.68 -21.45 14.97
CA LEU A 467 17.97 -21.06 14.39
C LEU A 467 18.05 -21.28 12.87
N ASN A 468 17.48 -22.37 12.35
CA ASN A 468 17.51 -22.68 10.92
C ASN A 468 16.69 -21.67 10.11
N SER A 469 15.46 -21.38 10.52
CA SER A 469 14.59 -20.41 9.85
C SER A 469 15.18 -19.00 9.92
N ILE A 470 15.72 -18.61 11.07
CA ILE A 470 16.40 -17.32 11.25
C ILE A 470 17.63 -17.23 10.35
N SER A 471 18.47 -18.26 10.33
CA SER A 471 19.66 -18.28 9.47
C SER A 471 19.31 -18.18 8.00
N ASN A 472 18.24 -18.87 7.56
CA ASN A 472 17.79 -18.80 6.16
C ASN A 472 17.32 -17.40 5.78
N LEU A 473 16.54 -16.75 6.64
CA LEU A 473 16.07 -15.37 6.44
C LEU A 473 17.23 -14.37 6.40
N LEU A 474 18.16 -14.49 7.36
CA LEU A 474 19.36 -13.64 7.41
C LEU A 474 20.23 -13.83 6.16
N ASN A 475 20.43 -15.07 5.71
CA ASN A 475 21.18 -15.36 4.49
C ASN A 475 20.51 -14.77 3.26
N PHE A 476 19.19 -14.92 3.14
CA PHE A 476 18.42 -14.30 2.05
C PHE A 476 18.58 -12.78 2.04
N LEU A 477 18.40 -12.11 3.18
CA LEU A 477 18.57 -10.66 3.29
C LEU A 477 19.99 -10.23 2.91
N ASN A 478 21.02 -10.86 3.49
CA ASN A 478 22.41 -10.51 3.20
C ASN A 478 22.79 -10.71 1.73
N GLN A 479 22.18 -11.66 1.02
CA GLN A 479 22.47 -11.92 -0.39
C GLN A 479 21.69 -11.01 -1.35
N ASN A 480 20.51 -10.52 -0.95
CA ASN A 480 19.58 -9.81 -1.83
C ASN A 480 19.41 -8.32 -1.51
N LEU A 481 19.92 -7.83 -0.37
CA LEU A 481 20.02 -6.41 -0.06
C LEU A 481 21.08 -5.75 -0.94
N SER A 482 20.65 -5.33 -2.11
CA SER A 482 21.47 -4.57 -3.05
C SER A 482 20.64 -3.41 -3.58
N VAL A 483 20.31 -2.47 -2.69
CA VAL A 483 19.50 -1.28 -2.97
C VAL A 483 20.37 -0.11 -3.43
N PHE A 484 19.80 0.78 -4.23
CA PHE A 484 20.42 1.99 -4.74
C PHE A 484 21.69 1.77 -5.58
N LYS A 485 21.86 0.58 -6.16
CA LYS A 485 22.94 0.31 -7.12
C LYS A 485 22.49 0.68 -8.53
N ASN A 486 23.43 1.20 -9.34
CA ASN A 486 23.23 1.46 -10.76
C ASN A 486 22.90 0.16 -11.51
N THR A 487 21.62 -0.18 -11.61
CA THR A 487 21.14 -1.15 -12.59
C THR A 487 20.85 -0.38 -13.87
N LEU A 488 21.50 -0.81 -14.96
CA LEU A 488 21.44 -0.32 -16.35
C LEU A 488 20.42 0.82 -16.60
N ASP A 489 20.91 1.99 -17.06
CA ASP A 489 20.17 3.23 -17.42
C ASP A 489 18.99 3.05 -18.41
N THR A 490 18.63 1.83 -18.78
CA THR A 490 17.63 1.46 -19.78
C THR A 490 16.26 1.08 -19.19
N ASN A 491 16.10 0.98 -17.86
CA ASN A 491 14.81 0.65 -17.24
C ASN A 491 13.98 1.90 -16.89
N ASN A 492 12.75 1.98 -17.40
CA ASN A 492 11.81 3.09 -17.16
C ASN A 492 11.28 3.16 -15.71
N PHE A 493 11.41 2.09 -14.91
CA PHE A 493 11.05 2.05 -13.49
C PHE A 493 12.32 2.03 -12.65
N ASN A 494 12.70 3.21 -12.17
CA ASN A 494 14.01 3.48 -11.58
C ASN A 494 13.84 4.41 -10.37
N TRP A 495 14.46 4.09 -9.25
CA TRP A 495 14.42 4.89 -8.02
C TRP A 495 14.98 6.31 -8.18
N LYS A 496 15.79 6.59 -9.21
CA LYS A 496 16.30 7.94 -9.51
C LYS A 496 15.26 8.88 -10.11
N THR A 497 14.23 8.35 -10.77
CA THR A 497 13.27 9.15 -11.55
C THR A 497 11.81 8.86 -11.20
N VAL A 498 11.54 7.74 -10.53
CA VAL A 498 10.19 7.29 -10.19
C VAL A 498 10.02 7.25 -8.67
N LYS A 499 9.15 8.12 -8.15
CA LYS A 499 8.83 8.25 -6.72
C LYS A 499 8.45 6.92 -6.05
N LEU A 500 7.70 6.08 -6.76
CA LEU A 500 7.30 4.76 -6.25
C LEU A 500 8.48 3.79 -6.16
N ALA A 501 9.39 3.79 -7.14
CA ALA A 501 10.58 2.94 -7.09
C ALA A 501 11.50 3.34 -5.92
N LEU A 502 11.68 4.65 -5.70
CA LEU A 502 12.38 5.18 -4.53
C LEU A 502 11.74 4.72 -3.22
N LYS A 503 10.41 4.83 -3.11
CA LYS A 503 9.64 4.38 -1.94
C LYS A 503 9.86 2.91 -1.62
N ILE A 504 9.80 2.04 -2.64
CA ILE A 504 9.96 0.60 -2.48
C ILE A 504 11.35 0.28 -1.93
N GLU A 505 12.41 0.84 -2.53
CA GLU A 505 13.78 0.57 -2.08
C GLU A 505 14.08 1.14 -0.69
N LEU A 506 13.60 2.35 -0.39
CA LEU A 506 13.70 2.96 0.95
C LEU A 506 13.01 2.09 2.01
N ARG A 507 11.78 1.64 1.73
CA ARG A 507 11.02 0.78 2.65
C ARG A 507 11.73 -0.56 2.88
N MET A 508 12.20 -1.20 1.81
CA MET A 508 12.94 -2.46 1.89
C MET A 508 14.19 -2.30 2.77
N LEU A 509 14.96 -1.23 2.54
CA LEU A 509 16.17 -0.94 3.30
C LEU A 509 15.85 -0.68 4.78
N PHE A 510 14.89 0.19 5.06
CA PHE A 510 14.49 0.55 6.42
C PHE A 510 14.14 -0.69 7.26
N TRP A 511 13.23 -1.55 6.76
CA TRP A 511 12.82 -2.75 7.49
C TRP A 511 13.97 -3.73 7.67
N ALA A 512 14.80 -3.91 6.65
CA ALA A 512 15.97 -4.79 6.72
C ALA A 512 17.00 -4.31 7.74
N MET A 513 17.27 -3.00 7.83
CA MET A 513 18.19 -2.43 8.81
C MET A 513 17.71 -2.69 10.24
N ILE A 514 16.43 -2.46 10.51
CA ILE A 514 15.83 -2.75 11.82
C ILE A 514 15.95 -4.24 12.13
N ALA A 515 15.58 -5.11 11.20
CA ALA A 515 15.69 -6.55 11.40
C ALA A 515 17.12 -7.01 11.67
N LEU A 516 18.09 -6.63 10.83
CA LEU A 516 19.48 -7.03 10.98
C LEU A 516 20.10 -6.54 12.29
N SER A 517 19.70 -5.35 12.77
CA SER A 517 20.17 -4.80 14.06
C SER A 517 19.84 -5.66 15.27
N GLN A 518 18.89 -6.59 15.16
CA GLN A 518 18.46 -7.46 16.26
C GLN A 518 19.25 -8.78 16.37
N TYR A 519 20.11 -9.08 15.39
CA TYR A 519 20.75 -10.39 15.23
C TYR A 519 22.28 -10.29 15.04
N VAL A 520 22.91 -9.26 15.61
CA VAL A 520 24.37 -9.06 15.60
C VAL A 520 25.00 -9.24 16.96
#